data_AF-F3KBL1-F1
#
_entry.id   AF-F3KBL1-F1
#
_cell.length_a   1.000
_cell.length_b   1.000
_cell.length_c   1.000
_cell.angle_alpha   90.00
_cell.angle_beta   90.00
_cell.angle_gamma   90.00
#
_symmetry.space_group_name_H-M   'P 1'
#
loop_
_entity.id
_entity.type
_entity.pdbx_description
1 polymer ?
#
loop_
_entity_poly.entity_id
_entity_poly.type
_entity_poly.pdbx_seq_one_letter_code
_entity_poly.pdbx_strand_id
1 'polypeptide(L)'
;MVATIAFGMGIDKPDVRFVVHLDLPKSMEAYYQETGRAGRDGEPAEAWMVYGLQDVVRLGQMMDQSQAPEQQKRIERHKLDALLGWCEITECRRHGLLDYFDDHREGSCGNCDVCLNPPDTWDATVAAQKLLSCIYRTGQRFGAGHVIDVLVGRSTPKVKQHHHEELSTFGIGRDYSEQKWRSVIRQLMVQGFIKSDVEQFGALHLTEKSRPLLRSEMTLFLREDLPEPQLQTSRRASQRKTGLAEDVSDADRALWEALRSCRKELAEEHDVPPYVIFHDATLMEMMQYRPTTVAELLNITGIGQAKLDRYGDEFLEVICAAQ
;
A
#
# COMPACT_ATOMS: atom_id res chain seq x y z
N MET A 1 10.52 6.41 -10.53
CA MET A 1 11.72 5.69 -10.07
C MET A 1 11.27 4.66 -9.05
N VAL A 2 11.76 3.42 -9.13
CA VAL A 2 11.57 2.40 -8.09
C VAL A 2 12.96 2.11 -7.53
N ALA A 3 13.11 2.18 -6.21
CA ALA A 3 14.42 2.16 -5.58
C ALA A 3 14.37 1.40 -4.24
N THR A 4 15.48 0.77 -3.87
CA THR A 4 15.73 0.33 -2.50
C THR A 4 16.34 1.49 -1.71
N ILE A 5 16.40 1.36 -0.38
CA ILE A 5 16.98 2.37 0.53
C ILE A 5 18.39 2.81 0.07
N ALA A 6 19.19 1.86 -0.43
CA ALA A 6 20.56 2.13 -0.88
C ALA A 6 20.64 3.09 -2.08
N PHE A 7 19.62 3.16 -2.93
CA PHE A 7 19.63 3.97 -4.14
C PHE A 7 18.99 5.35 -3.95
N GLY A 8 18.21 5.56 -2.89
CA GLY A 8 17.58 6.86 -2.60
C GLY A 8 18.55 7.92 -2.07
N MET A 9 19.64 7.50 -1.41
CA MET A 9 20.63 8.41 -0.84
C MET A 9 21.41 9.15 -1.95
N GLY A 10 21.30 10.48 -1.99
CA GLY A 10 22.03 11.34 -2.93
C GLY A 10 21.21 11.92 -4.10
N ILE A 11 19.96 11.48 -4.30
CA ILE A 11 19.05 12.09 -5.26
C ILE A 11 18.32 13.26 -4.59
N ASP A 12 18.59 14.47 -5.06
CA ASP A 12 17.95 15.72 -4.62
C ASP A 12 17.18 16.35 -5.79
N LYS A 13 15.98 15.83 -6.04
CA LYS A 13 15.05 16.36 -7.04
C LYS A 13 13.96 17.12 -6.29
N PRO A 14 13.83 18.45 -6.47
CA PRO A 14 12.94 19.26 -5.64
C PRO A 14 11.45 19.02 -5.90
N ASP A 15 11.11 18.60 -7.12
CA ASP A 15 9.75 18.46 -7.65
C ASP A 15 9.16 17.03 -7.53
N VAL A 16 9.59 16.25 -6.54
CA VAL A 16 9.03 14.92 -6.28
C VAL A 16 7.64 15.05 -5.66
N ARG A 17 6.60 14.65 -6.40
CA ARG A 17 5.19 14.77 -5.98
C ARG A 17 4.68 13.65 -5.08
N PHE A 18 5.31 12.48 -5.11
CA PHE A 18 4.94 11.40 -4.22
C PHE A 18 6.11 10.50 -3.86
N VAL A 19 6.06 9.94 -2.65
CA VAL A 19 6.93 8.88 -2.18
C VAL A 19 6.05 7.74 -1.69
N VAL A 20 6.31 6.54 -2.20
CA VAL A 20 5.53 5.33 -1.90
C VAL A 20 6.41 4.28 -1.25
N HIS A 21 6.04 3.87 -0.05
CA HIS A 21 6.61 2.74 0.67
C HIS A 21 5.74 1.50 0.43
N LEU A 22 6.22 0.57 -0.40
CA LEU A 22 5.57 -0.74 -0.60
C LEU A 22 5.93 -1.76 0.49
N ASP A 23 7.04 -1.52 1.18
CA ASP A 23 7.52 -2.25 2.33
C ASP A 23 7.67 -1.29 3.51
N LEU A 24 7.33 -1.74 4.71
CA LEU A 24 7.49 -0.93 5.91
C LEU A 24 9.00 -0.65 6.16
N PRO A 25 9.39 0.62 6.42
CA PRO A 25 10.76 0.94 6.80
C PRO A 25 11.13 0.34 8.15
N LYS A 26 12.42 0.37 8.49
CA LYS A 26 12.91 -0.24 9.74
C LYS A 26 12.68 0.64 10.97
N SER A 27 12.39 1.93 10.79
CA SER A 27 12.16 2.87 11.87
C SER A 27 11.43 4.14 11.40
N MET A 28 10.93 4.92 12.37
CA MET A 28 10.35 6.24 12.14
C MET A 28 11.35 7.23 11.52
N GLU A 29 12.64 7.18 11.88
CA GLU A 29 13.65 8.06 11.30
C GLU A 29 13.91 7.78 9.82
N ALA A 30 13.94 6.50 9.44
CA ALA A 30 14.05 6.10 8.04
C ALA A 30 12.83 6.60 7.26
N TYR A 31 11.62 6.36 7.78
CA TYR A 31 10.38 6.85 7.18
C TYR A 31 10.39 8.38 6.98
N TYR A 32 10.75 9.13 8.03
CA TYR A 32 10.81 10.60 7.98
C TYR A 32 11.80 11.10 6.94
N GLN A 33 13.01 10.53 6.91
CA GLN A 33 14.04 10.92 5.95
C GLN A 33 13.65 10.59 4.50
N GLU A 34 13.06 9.43 4.27
CA GLU A 34 12.69 8.93 2.95
C GLU A 34 11.50 9.70 2.37
N THR A 35 10.46 9.93 3.17
CA THR A 35 9.28 10.72 2.76
C THR A 35 9.58 12.20 2.64
N GLY A 36 10.51 12.75 3.43
CA GLY A 36 11.00 14.14 3.33
C GLY A 36 11.75 14.48 2.04
N ARG A 37 11.83 13.55 1.08
CA ARG A 37 12.29 13.81 -0.30
C ARG A 37 11.18 14.39 -1.18
N ALA A 38 9.93 14.20 -0.81
CA ALA A 38 8.79 14.75 -1.53
C ALA A 38 8.61 16.25 -1.22
N GLY A 39 8.19 17.04 -2.22
CA GLY A 39 7.73 18.41 -2.00
C GLY A 39 8.79 19.39 -1.48
N ARG A 40 10.07 19.24 -1.86
CA ARG A 40 11.13 20.17 -1.41
C ARG A 40 11.02 21.57 -2.03
N ASP A 41 10.32 21.68 -3.15
CA ASP A 41 9.88 22.94 -3.75
C ASP A 41 8.74 23.64 -2.97
N GLY A 42 8.17 22.99 -1.96
CA GLY A 42 7.05 23.50 -1.16
C GLY A 42 5.66 23.23 -1.76
N GLU A 43 5.59 22.68 -2.97
CA GLU A 43 4.34 22.32 -3.62
C GLU A 43 3.74 21.04 -3.02
N PRO A 44 2.41 20.85 -3.09
CA PRO A 44 1.74 19.67 -2.56
C PRO A 44 2.40 18.36 -3.01
N ALA A 45 2.61 17.47 -2.05
CA ALA A 45 3.18 16.16 -2.27
C ALA A 45 2.57 15.14 -1.29
N GLU A 46 2.59 13.87 -1.68
CA GLU A 46 1.97 12.78 -0.93
C GLU A 46 2.98 11.72 -0.51
N ALA A 47 2.93 11.34 0.76
CA ALA A 47 3.64 10.17 1.27
C ALA A 47 2.63 9.05 1.52
N TRP A 48 2.81 7.92 0.85
CA TRP A 48 1.91 6.78 0.96
C TRP A 48 2.67 5.54 1.39
N MET A 49 2.11 4.79 2.34
CA MET A 49 2.76 3.60 2.89
C MET A 49 1.78 2.45 2.98
N VAL A 50 2.17 1.32 2.39
CA VAL A 50 1.48 0.04 2.54
C VAL A 50 1.96 -0.62 3.82
N TYR A 51 1.01 -1.13 4.60
CA TYR A 51 1.31 -1.82 5.83
C TYR A 51 0.28 -2.92 6.09
N GLY A 52 0.76 -4.11 6.45
CA GLY A 52 -0.11 -5.22 6.84
C GLY A 52 0.53 -6.16 7.86
N LEU A 53 -0.22 -7.20 8.22
CA LEU A 53 0.21 -8.22 9.18
C LEU A 53 1.54 -8.89 8.76
N GLN A 54 1.73 -9.10 7.46
CA GLN A 54 2.94 -9.73 6.94
C GLN A 54 4.20 -8.91 7.23
N ASP A 55 4.11 -7.58 7.19
CA ASP A 55 5.24 -6.70 7.52
C ASP A 55 5.64 -6.82 8.99
N VAL A 56 4.65 -6.85 9.89
CA VAL A 56 4.88 -7.02 11.34
C VAL A 56 5.62 -8.33 11.61
N VAL A 57 5.14 -9.43 11.02
CA VAL A 57 5.75 -10.76 11.20
C VAL A 57 7.15 -10.78 10.60
N ARG A 58 7.33 -10.29 9.37
CA ARG A 58 8.63 -10.31 8.67
C ARG A 58 9.67 -9.48 9.41
N LEU A 59 9.35 -8.24 9.80
CA LEU A 59 10.29 -7.36 10.48
C LEU A 59 10.61 -7.87 11.89
N GLY A 60 9.62 -8.41 12.61
CA GLY A 60 9.85 -9.10 13.89
C GLY A 60 10.82 -10.29 13.73
N GLN A 61 10.66 -11.11 12.69
CA GLN A 61 11.56 -12.23 12.42
C GLN A 61 12.98 -11.79 12.08
N MET A 62 13.14 -10.76 11.24
CA MET A 62 14.46 -10.20 10.90
C MET A 62 15.19 -9.67 12.14
N MET A 63 14.44 -9.05 13.06
CA MET A 63 14.95 -8.54 14.33
C MET A 63 15.46 -9.65 15.24
N ASP A 64 14.69 -10.72 15.41
CA ASP A 64 15.06 -11.83 16.28
C ASP A 64 16.28 -12.61 15.71
N GLN A 65 16.36 -12.76 14.38
CA GLN A 65 17.49 -13.40 13.68
C GLN A 65 18.76 -12.56 13.57
N SER A 66 18.71 -11.27 13.92
CA SER A 66 19.87 -10.37 13.84
C SER A 66 21.07 -10.92 14.64
N GLN A 67 22.29 -10.73 14.14
CA GLN A 67 23.52 -11.08 14.89
C GLN A 67 24.08 -9.89 15.68
N ALA A 68 23.36 -8.77 15.71
CA ALA A 68 23.78 -7.58 16.45
C ALA A 68 23.86 -7.85 17.97
N PRO A 69 24.68 -7.10 18.72
CA PRO A 69 24.71 -7.16 20.17
C PRO A 69 23.32 -6.93 20.79
N GLU A 70 23.05 -7.58 21.92
CA GLU A 70 21.73 -7.53 22.58
C GLU A 70 21.23 -6.10 22.87
N GLN A 71 22.13 -5.19 23.25
CA GLN A 71 21.79 -3.79 23.46
C GLN A 71 21.33 -3.11 22.16
N GLN A 72 21.99 -3.38 21.03
CA GLN A 72 21.63 -2.87 19.72
C GLN A 72 20.27 -3.41 19.28
N LYS A 73 20.02 -4.72 19.46
CA LYS A 73 18.72 -5.34 19.15
C LYS A 73 17.58 -4.70 19.93
N ARG A 74 17.77 -4.39 21.21
CA ARG A 74 16.75 -3.72 22.02
C ARG A 74 16.40 -2.34 21.48
N ILE A 75 17.40 -1.57 21.05
CA ILE A 75 17.21 -0.24 20.46
C ILE A 75 16.46 -0.36 19.13
N GLU A 76 16.89 -1.24 18.24
CA GLU A 76 16.23 -1.47 16.95
C GLU A 76 14.78 -1.93 17.13
N ARG A 77 14.52 -2.80 18.12
CA ARG A 77 13.17 -3.28 18.43
C ARG A 77 12.28 -2.15 18.93
N HIS A 78 12.81 -1.30 19.81
CA HIS A 78 12.08 -0.12 20.28
C HIS A 78 11.71 0.81 19.11
N LYS A 79 12.62 1.02 18.16
CA LYS A 79 12.35 1.85 16.96
C LYS A 79 11.29 1.24 16.05
N LEU A 80 11.33 -0.08 15.85
CA LEU A 80 10.32 -0.79 15.08
C LEU A 80 8.95 -0.74 15.76
N ASP A 81 8.91 -0.99 17.07
CA ASP A 81 7.68 -0.95 17.87
C ASP A 81 7.05 0.45 17.82
N ALA A 82 7.87 1.52 17.85
CA ALA A 82 7.40 2.90 17.69
C ALA A 82 6.77 3.15 16.31
N LEU A 83 7.41 2.69 15.22
CA LEU A 83 6.85 2.81 13.87
C LEU A 83 5.53 2.04 13.72
N LEU A 84 5.50 0.81 14.23
CA LEU A 84 4.30 -0.03 14.20
C LEU A 84 3.16 0.59 15.02
N GLY A 85 3.47 1.13 16.20
CA GLY A 85 2.52 1.88 17.01
C GLY A 85 1.99 3.10 16.26
N TRP A 86 2.87 3.84 15.59
CA TRP A 86 2.50 5.00 14.77
C TRP A 86 1.56 4.63 13.60
N CYS A 87 1.72 3.45 12.98
CA CYS A 87 0.80 2.96 11.94
C CYS A 87 -0.64 2.75 12.46
N GLU A 88 -0.79 2.42 13.75
CA GLU A 88 -2.07 2.05 14.36
C GLU A 88 -2.74 3.20 15.13
N ILE A 89 -2.15 4.41 15.16
CA ILE A 89 -2.77 5.54 15.86
C ILE A 89 -4.12 5.92 15.24
N THR A 90 -4.99 6.44 16.10
CA THR A 90 -6.31 6.98 15.76
C THR A 90 -6.33 8.51 15.75
N GLU A 91 -5.18 9.13 15.97
CA GLU A 91 -4.98 10.58 15.99
C GLU A 91 -4.11 11.05 14.81
N CYS A 92 -3.89 12.35 14.70
CA CYS A 92 -3.16 12.95 13.58
C CYS A 92 -1.76 12.30 13.38
N ARG A 93 -1.53 11.73 12.19
CA ARG A 93 -0.20 11.21 11.76
C ARG A 93 0.95 12.17 12.00
N ARG A 94 0.75 13.45 11.70
CA ARG A 94 1.80 14.47 11.84
C ARG A 94 2.15 14.68 13.31
N HIS A 95 1.17 14.62 14.21
CA HIS A 95 1.45 14.75 15.64
C HIS A 95 2.25 13.56 16.14
N GLY A 96 1.79 12.34 15.90
CA GLY A 96 2.53 11.15 16.31
C GLY A 96 3.95 11.08 15.71
N LEU A 97 4.16 11.67 14.53
CA LEU A 97 5.48 11.80 13.91
C LEU A 97 6.35 12.86 14.59
N LEU A 98 5.81 14.04 14.90
CA LEU A 98 6.54 15.13 15.55
C LEU A 98 6.84 14.80 17.03
N ASP A 99 5.88 14.22 17.75
CA ASP A 99 6.04 13.77 19.14
C ASP A 99 7.15 12.73 19.28
N TYR A 100 7.34 11.86 18.28
CA TYR A 100 8.46 10.90 18.25
C TYR A 100 9.83 11.60 18.27
N PHE A 101 9.93 12.82 17.73
CA PHE A 101 11.13 13.64 17.70
C PHE A 101 11.16 14.72 18.79
N ASP A 102 10.32 14.58 19.83
CA ASP A 102 10.17 15.56 20.91
C ASP A 102 9.80 16.98 20.41
N ASP A 103 9.11 17.06 19.26
CA ASP A 103 8.55 18.30 18.70
C ASP A 103 7.04 18.31 18.91
N HIS A 104 6.56 19.16 19.83
CA HIS A 104 5.15 19.19 20.19
C HIS A 104 4.41 20.32 19.45
N ARG A 105 3.28 19.97 18.83
CA ARG A 105 2.36 20.93 18.22
C ARG A 105 0.93 20.74 18.69
N GLU A 106 0.25 21.87 18.91
CA GLU A 106 -1.18 21.90 19.20
C GLU A 106 -2.02 21.82 17.91
N GLY A 107 -3.13 21.08 17.99
CA GLY A 107 -4.19 21.07 16.95
C GLY A 107 -3.86 20.25 15.70
N SER A 108 -4.81 19.48 15.16
CA SER A 108 -4.57 18.51 14.07
C SER A 108 -4.05 19.14 12.77
N CYS A 109 -3.25 18.40 11.99
CA CYS A 109 -2.70 18.90 10.73
C CYS A 109 -3.71 19.11 9.60
N GLY A 110 -4.90 18.50 9.66
CA GLY A 110 -5.94 18.61 8.63
C GLY A 110 -5.59 18.00 7.26
N ASN A 111 -4.44 17.33 7.11
CA ASN A 111 -3.90 16.90 5.82
C ASN A 111 -3.22 15.51 5.87
N CYS A 112 -3.69 14.61 6.73
CA CYS A 112 -3.27 13.20 6.74
C CYS A 112 -4.50 12.29 6.69
N ASP A 113 -4.30 11.02 6.36
CA ASP A 113 -5.35 10.00 6.26
C ASP A 113 -6.28 9.99 7.47
N VAL A 114 -5.72 10.07 8.68
CA VAL A 114 -6.51 10.08 9.94
C VAL A 114 -7.26 11.38 10.17
N CYS A 115 -6.72 12.54 9.76
CA CYS A 115 -7.46 13.81 9.88
C CYS A 115 -8.59 13.90 8.83
N LEU A 116 -8.34 13.38 7.63
CA LEU A 116 -9.28 13.42 6.52
C LEU A 116 -10.40 12.38 6.66
N ASN A 117 -10.05 11.19 7.16
CA ASN A 117 -10.98 10.10 7.44
C ASN A 117 -10.67 9.50 8.82
N PRO A 118 -11.15 10.14 9.91
CA PRO A 118 -10.94 9.65 11.27
C PRO A 118 -11.45 8.21 11.41
N PRO A 119 -10.61 7.26 11.85
CA PRO A 119 -11.02 5.88 11.99
C PRO A 119 -11.86 5.72 13.27
N ASP A 120 -12.93 4.93 13.16
CA ASP A 120 -13.70 4.53 14.33
C ASP A 120 -12.89 3.56 15.22
N THR A 121 -13.30 3.47 16.47
CA THR A 121 -12.80 2.45 17.41
C THR A 121 -13.95 1.60 17.90
N TRP A 122 -13.67 0.35 18.25
CA TRP A 122 -14.67 -0.58 18.72
C TRP A 122 -14.13 -1.40 19.89
N ASP A 123 -15.03 -1.83 20.78
CA ASP A 123 -14.68 -2.73 21.88
C ASP A 123 -14.39 -4.12 21.32
N ALA A 124 -13.10 -4.42 21.20
CA ALA A 124 -12.60 -5.69 20.69
C ALA A 124 -12.26 -6.69 21.80
N THR A 125 -12.66 -6.43 23.05
CA THR A 125 -12.32 -7.26 24.21
C THR A 125 -12.68 -8.72 23.97
N VAL A 126 -13.92 -8.98 23.56
CA VAL A 126 -14.42 -10.34 23.30
C VAL A 126 -13.69 -10.96 22.11
N ALA A 127 -13.47 -10.21 21.03
CA ALA A 127 -12.76 -10.73 19.86
C ALA A 127 -11.31 -11.11 20.20
N ALA A 128 -10.61 -10.27 20.96
CA ALA A 128 -9.27 -10.55 21.45
C ALA A 128 -9.26 -11.78 22.38
N GLN A 129 -10.23 -11.91 23.30
CA GLN A 129 -10.35 -13.10 24.15
C GLN A 129 -10.55 -14.39 23.34
N LYS A 130 -11.43 -14.37 22.33
CA LYS A 130 -11.66 -15.51 21.42
C LYS A 130 -10.34 -15.91 20.73
N LEU A 131 -9.63 -14.92 20.18
CA LEU A 131 -8.36 -15.14 19.48
C LEU A 131 -7.25 -15.65 20.39
N LEU A 132 -7.00 -14.99 21.53
CA LEU A 132 -5.97 -15.38 22.49
C LEU A 132 -6.25 -16.78 23.05
N SER A 133 -7.52 -17.10 23.34
CA SER A 133 -7.92 -18.45 23.75
C SER A 133 -7.67 -19.49 22.66
N CYS A 134 -7.90 -19.15 21.39
CA CYS A 134 -7.61 -20.05 20.27
C CYS A 134 -6.10 -20.28 20.11
N ILE A 135 -5.29 -19.23 20.21
CA ILE A 135 -3.82 -19.34 20.18
C ILE A 135 -3.32 -20.28 21.29
N TYR A 136 -3.84 -20.12 22.51
CA TYR A 136 -3.51 -20.99 23.64
C TYR A 136 -3.94 -22.45 23.41
N ARG A 137 -5.19 -22.69 23.00
CA ARG A 137 -5.74 -24.04 22.82
C ARG A 137 -5.17 -24.81 21.64
N THR A 138 -4.70 -24.10 20.61
CA THR A 138 -3.94 -24.70 19.51
C THR A 138 -2.47 -24.95 19.88
N GLY A 139 -2.09 -24.75 21.15
CA GLY A 139 -0.78 -25.09 21.68
C GLY A 139 0.32 -24.09 21.32
N GLN A 140 -0.03 -22.90 20.82
CA GLN A 140 0.91 -21.84 20.44
C GLN A 140 1.99 -22.29 19.43
N ARG A 141 1.64 -23.18 18.50
CA ARG A 141 2.57 -23.75 17.48
C ARG A 141 2.20 -23.36 16.06
N PHE A 142 1.21 -22.48 15.90
CA PHE A 142 0.60 -22.20 14.61
C PHE A 142 0.58 -20.71 14.32
N GLY A 143 0.85 -20.37 13.06
CA GLY A 143 0.77 -19.00 12.58
C GLY A 143 -0.67 -18.52 12.36
N ALA A 144 -0.80 -17.23 12.05
CA ALA A 144 -2.08 -16.52 11.93
C ALA A 144 -3.11 -17.22 11.03
N GLY A 145 -2.71 -17.71 9.85
CA GLY A 145 -3.64 -18.35 8.91
C GLY A 145 -4.39 -19.54 9.52
N HIS A 146 -3.67 -20.44 10.19
CA HIS A 146 -4.27 -21.62 10.82
C HIS A 146 -5.15 -21.24 12.02
N VAL A 147 -4.73 -20.27 12.83
CA VAL A 147 -5.52 -19.78 13.97
C VAL A 147 -6.83 -19.16 13.47
N ILE A 148 -6.80 -18.40 12.37
CA ILE A 148 -8.00 -17.84 11.75
C ILE A 148 -8.90 -18.95 11.21
N ASP A 149 -8.35 -19.96 10.53
CA ASP A 149 -9.13 -21.10 10.02
C ASP A 149 -9.88 -21.82 11.16
N VAL A 150 -9.23 -22.02 12.30
CA VAL A 150 -9.89 -22.59 13.50
C VAL A 150 -11.00 -21.67 14.01
N LEU A 151 -10.73 -20.38 14.20
CA LEU A 151 -11.72 -19.41 14.71
C LEU A 151 -12.96 -19.31 13.82
N VAL A 152 -12.78 -19.25 12.51
CA VAL A 152 -13.88 -19.16 11.53
C VAL A 152 -14.58 -20.52 11.36
N GLY A 153 -13.91 -21.62 11.75
CA GLY A 153 -14.46 -22.97 11.69
C GLY A 153 -14.29 -23.62 10.32
N ARG A 154 -13.19 -23.33 9.63
CA ARG A 154 -12.81 -23.96 8.36
C ARG A 154 -12.10 -25.28 8.62
N SER A 155 -12.65 -26.37 8.09
CA SER A 155 -12.08 -27.72 8.27
C SER A 155 -11.05 -28.01 7.17
N THR A 156 -9.85 -27.42 7.32
CA THR A 156 -8.71 -27.67 6.42
C THR A 156 -8.02 -29.00 6.78
N PRO A 157 -7.21 -29.61 5.88
CA PRO A 157 -6.48 -30.84 6.20
C PRO A 157 -5.63 -30.73 7.47
N LYS A 158 -5.00 -29.56 7.68
CA LYS A 158 -4.17 -29.28 8.86
C LYS A 158 -5.02 -29.19 10.14
N VAL A 159 -6.20 -28.58 10.08
CA VAL A 159 -7.14 -28.51 11.21
C VAL A 159 -7.58 -29.91 11.63
N LYS A 160 -7.94 -30.78 10.68
CA LYS A 160 -8.32 -32.17 10.93
C LYS A 160 -7.17 -33.00 11.51
N GLN A 161 -5.98 -32.88 10.91
CA GLN A 161 -4.78 -33.60 11.35
C GLN A 161 -4.45 -33.35 12.83
N HIS A 162 -4.70 -32.13 13.31
CA HIS A 162 -4.43 -31.73 14.69
C HIS A 162 -5.67 -31.82 15.60
N HIS A 163 -6.80 -32.38 15.13
CA HIS A 163 -8.06 -32.48 15.88
C HIS A 163 -8.57 -31.13 16.41
N HIS A 164 -8.25 -30.03 15.70
CA HIS A 164 -8.64 -28.70 16.15
C HIS A 164 -10.12 -28.38 15.93
N GLU A 165 -10.85 -29.24 15.22
CA GLU A 165 -12.31 -29.19 15.10
C GLU A 165 -13.04 -29.55 16.40
N GLU A 166 -12.36 -30.26 17.31
CA GLU A 166 -12.90 -30.64 18.62
C GLU A 166 -12.70 -29.54 19.68
N LEU A 167 -11.90 -28.51 19.37
CA LEU A 167 -11.65 -27.40 20.29
C LEU A 167 -12.89 -26.53 20.45
N SER A 168 -13.13 -26.07 21.68
CA SER A 168 -14.22 -25.13 21.96
C SER A 168 -14.05 -23.75 21.31
N THR A 169 -12.88 -23.46 20.74
CA THR A 169 -12.62 -22.27 19.91
C THR A 169 -12.91 -22.46 18.43
N PHE A 170 -13.26 -23.67 17.98
CA PHE A 170 -13.57 -23.92 16.59
C PHE A 170 -14.90 -23.24 16.21
N GLY A 171 -14.86 -22.34 15.22
CA GLY A 171 -16.06 -21.68 14.71
C GLY A 171 -16.66 -20.58 15.60
N ILE A 172 -16.04 -20.21 16.73
CA ILE A 172 -16.57 -19.16 17.62
C ILE A 172 -16.38 -17.73 17.06
N GLY A 173 -15.58 -17.58 16.01
CA GLY A 173 -15.22 -16.32 15.39
C GLY A 173 -15.89 -16.06 14.04
N ARG A 174 -17.02 -16.72 13.76
CA ARG A 174 -17.79 -16.56 12.51
C ARG A 174 -18.41 -15.17 12.34
N ASP A 175 -18.46 -14.40 13.41
CA ASP A 175 -19.03 -13.05 13.44
C ASP A 175 -18.19 -12.04 12.63
N TYR A 176 -16.93 -12.37 12.33
CA TYR A 176 -15.99 -11.48 11.64
C TYR A 176 -15.36 -12.13 10.42
N SER A 177 -15.04 -11.29 9.43
CA SER A 177 -14.30 -11.70 8.25
C SER A 177 -12.86 -12.09 8.58
N GLU A 178 -12.24 -12.89 7.71
CA GLU A 178 -10.80 -13.20 7.81
C GLU A 178 -9.94 -11.92 7.84
N GLN A 179 -10.30 -10.90 7.07
CA GLN A 179 -9.57 -9.63 7.04
C GLN A 179 -9.66 -8.90 8.39
N LYS A 180 -10.84 -8.87 9.03
CA LYS A 180 -11.00 -8.29 10.37
C LYS A 180 -10.16 -9.08 11.38
N TRP A 181 -10.12 -10.42 11.31
CA TRP A 181 -9.24 -11.21 12.18
C TRP A 181 -7.74 -10.94 11.95
N ARG A 182 -7.31 -10.76 10.70
CA ARG A 182 -5.93 -10.35 10.39
C ARG A 182 -5.60 -8.99 11.01
N SER A 183 -6.53 -8.04 10.96
CA SER A 183 -6.41 -6.73 11.61
C SER A 183 -6.28 -6.86 13.14
N VAL A 184 -7.14 -7.67 13.77
CA VAL A 184 -7.07 -7.91 15.23
C VAL A 184 -5.73 -8.53 15.63
N ILE A 185 -5.24 -9.54 14.88
CA ILE A 185 -3.93 -10.15 15.15
C ILE A 185 -2.82 -9.11 15.02
N ARG A 186 -2.84 -8.31 13.93
CA ARG A 186 -1.85 -7.26 13.67
C ARG A 186 -1.79 -6.27 14.83
N GLN A 187 -2.92 -5.70 15.24
CA GLN A 187 -2.99 -4.74 16.34
C GLN A 187 -2.58 -5.35 17.69
N LEU A 188 -2.95 -6.61 17.98
CA LEU A 188 -2.52 -7.29 19.20
C LEU A 188 -1.01 -7.61 19.22
N MET A 189 -0.40 -7.85 18.06
CA MET A 189 1.05 -7.99 17.95
C MET A 189 1.76 -6.66 18.21
N VAL A 190 1.28 -5.57 17.59
CA VAL A 190 1.83 -4.21 17.80
C VAL A 190 1.71 -3.78 19.27
N GLN A 191 0.57 -4.05 19.91
CA GLN A 191 0.38 -3.74 21.33
C GLN A 191 1.08 -4.72 22.28
N GLY A 192 1.77 -5.75 21.76
CA GLY A 192 2.60 -6.67 22.53
C GLY A 192 1.84 -7.75 23.30
N PHE A 193 0.57 -8.03 22.97
CA PHE A 193 -0.20 -9.15 23.52
C PHE A 193 0.20 -10.50 22.89
N ILE A 194 0.63 -10.45 21.62
CA ILE A 194 1.04 -11.61 20.82
C ILE A 194 2.46 -11.36 20.30
N LYS A 195 3.27 -12.41 20.22
CA LYS A 195 4.58 -12.41 19.53
C LYS A 195 4.61 -13.56 18.53
N SER A 196 5.35 -13.39 17.43
CA SER A 196 5.65 -14.49 16.52
C SER A 196 6.96 -15.16 16.90
N ASP A 197 7.00 -16.49 16.96
CA ASP A 197 8.23 -17.27 17.12
C ASP A 197 8.77 -17.67 15.75
N VAL A 198 10.02 -17.26 15.47
CA VAL A 198 10.71 -17.52 14.21
C VAL A 198 11.15 -18.98 14.09
N GLU A 199 11.56 -19.60 15.20
CA GLU A 199 12.05 -20.98 15.24
C GLU A 199 10.93 -21.98 14.96
N GLN A 200 9.68 -21.58 15.23
CA GLN A 200 8.47 -22.36 14.98
C GLN A 200 7.67 -21.86 13.77
N PHE A 201 8.35 -21.40 12.71
CA PHE A 201 7.74 -20.99 11.44
C PHE A 201 6.66 -19.90 11.58
N GLY A 202 6.85 -18.94 12.47
CA GLY A 202 5.92 -17.84 12.71
C GLY A 202 4.73 -18.23 13.59
N ALA A 203 4.92 -19.19 14.50
CA ALA A 203 3.91 -19.56 15.48
C ALA A 203 3.54 -18.35 16.36
N LEU A 204 2.25 -18.17 16.65
CA LEU A 204 1.79 -17.11 17.53
C LEU A 204 1.89 -17.55 19.00
N HIS A 205 2.57 -16.74 19.81
CA HIS A 205 2.73 -16.92 21.25
C HIS A 205 2.08 -15.79 22.02
N LEU A 206 1.46 -16.16 23.13
CA LEU A 206 0.92 -15.20 24.09
C LEU A 206 2.05 -14.59 24.93
N THR A 207 1.92 -13.31 25.27
CA THR A 207 2.80 -12.65 26.24
C THR A 207 2.11 -12.55 27.60
N GLU A 208 2.86 -12.18 28.64
CA GLU A 208 2.30 -11.90 29.97
C GLU A 208 1.20 -10.83 29.95
N LYS A 209 1.26 -9.88 29.01
CA LYS A 209 0.25 -8.83 28.83
C LYS A 209 -1.13 -9.37 28.44
N SER A 210 -1.21 -10.57 27.87
CA SER A 210 -2.48 -11.21 27.48
C SER A 210 -3.33 -11.70 28.65
N ARG A 211 -2.74 -11.93 29.83
CA ARG A 211 -3.43 -12.56 30.96
C ARG A 211 -4.60 -11.74 31.51
N PRO A 212 -4.47 -10.43 31.78
CA PRO A 212 -5.58 -9.63 32.29
C PRO A 212 -6.76 -9.60 31.30
N LEU A 213 -6.47 -9.54 30.00
CA LEU A 213 -7.49 -9.54 28.95
C LEU A 213 -8.26 -10.86 28.91
N LEU A 214 -7.55 -12.00 29.02
CA LEU A 214 -8.17 -13.34 29.10
C LEU A 214 -9.00 -13.53 30.37
N ARG A 215 -8.65 -12.86 31.48
CA ARG A 215 -9.39 -12.90 32.74
C ARG A 215 -10.53 -11.88 32.83
N SER A 216 -10.77 -11.11 31.76
CA SER A 216 -11.74 -10.02 31.75
C SER A 216 -11.46 -8.93 32.80
N GLU A 217 -10.19 -8.74 33.17
CA GLU A 217 -9.72 -7.69 34.08
C GLU A 217 -9.41 -6.38 33.34
N MET A 218 -9.38 -6.42 32.01
CA MET A 218 -9.08 -5.28 31.13
C MET A 218 -10.01 -5.30 29.91
N THR A 219 -10.44 -4.11 29.48
CA THR A 219 -11.09 -3.89 28.18
C THR A 219 -10.08 -3.45 27.14
N LEU A 220 -10.30 -3.83 25.88
CA LEU A 220 -9.43 -3.48 24.76
C LEU A 220 -10.26 -2.86 23.63
N PHE A 221 -9.93 -1.62 23.28
CA PHE A 221 -10.45 -0.97 22.08
C PHE A 221 -9.42 -1.09 20.96
N LEU A 222 -9.89 -1.43 19.76
CA LEU A 222 -9.07 -1.50 18.56
C LEU A 222 -9.60 -0.52 17.52
N ARG A 223 -8.71 -0.08 16.64
CA ARG A 223 -9.06 0.73 15.48
C ARG A 223 -9.85 -0.10 14.48
N GLU A 224 -10.89 0.47 13.90
CA GLU A 224 -11.50 -0.07 12.68
C GLU A 224 -10.65 0.31 11.46
N ASP A 225 -10.17 -0.70 10.75
CA ASP A 225 -9.55 -0.48 9.44
C ASP A 225 -10.60 0.19 8.55
N LEU A 226 -10.22 1.30 7.90
CA LEU A 226 -11.08 1.93 6.91
C LEU A 226 -11.45 0.85 5.88
N PRO A 227 -12.73 0.72 5.51
CA PRO A 227 -13.13 -0.21 4.49
C PRO A 227 -12.23 0.03 3.29
N GLU A 228 -11.61 -1.04 2.74
CA GLU A 228 -10.94 -0.94 1.46
C GLU A 228 -11.90 -0.17 0.56
N PRO A 229 -11.46 0.93 -0.07
CA PRO A 229 -12.30 1.53 -1.09
C PRO A 229 -12.61 0.37 -1.99
N GLN A 230 -13.89 -0.04 -2.01
CA GLN A 230 -14.33 -0.99 -3.00
C GLN A 230 -13.86 -0.30 -4.25
N LEU A 231 -12.82 -0.86 -4.89
CA LEU A 231 -12.60 -0.64 -6.30
C LEU A 231 -13.96 -1.03 -6.80
N GLN A 232 -14.83 -0.03 -7.00
CA GLN A 232 -16.02 -0.18 -7.77
C GLN A 232 -15.37 -0.70 -9.02
N THR A 233 -15.45 -2.02 -9.21
CA THR A 233 -15.12 -2.67 -10.46
C THR A 233 -16.14 -2.01 -11.33
N SER A 234 -15.70 -0.89 -11.87
CA SER A 234 -16.63 0.06 -12.39
C SER A 234 -16.97 -0.66 -13.68
N ARG A 235 -18.10 -1.35 -13.66
CA ARG A 235 -18.90 -1.59 -14.84
C ARG A 235 -19.25 -0.22 -15.49
N ARG A 236 -18.91 0.89 -14.84
CA ARG A 236 -18.74 2.26 -15.37
C ARG A 236 -17.44 2.54 -16.15
N ALA A 237 -16.48 1.62 -16.27
CA ALA A 237 -15.37 1.75 -17.22
C ALA A 237 -15.84 1.61 -18.69
N SER A 238 -17.06 1.10 -18.89
CA SER A 238 -17.78 1.14 -20.18
C SER A 238 -18.62 2.43 -20.38
N GLN A 239 -18.69 3.32 -19.39
CA GLN A 239 -19.53 4.54 -19.43
C GLN A 239 -18.78 5.83 -19.09
N ARG A 240 -17.45 5.79 -19.07
CA ARG A 240 -16.61 6.98 -19.32
C ARG A 240 -16.31 7.10 -20.82
N LYS A 241 -17.36 6.95 -21.64
CA LYS A 241 -17.42 7.65 -22.92
C LYS A 241 -17.69 9.12 -22.59
N THR A 242 -16.96 9.99 -23.29
CA THR A 242 -17.23 11.44 -23.44
C THR A 242 -17.13 12.30 -22.18
N GLY A 243 -15.91 12.48 -21.68
CA GLY A 243 -15.57 13.60 -20.78
C GLY A 243 -14.27 14.31 -21.15
N LEU A 244 -13.73 14.04 -22.34
CA LEU A 244 -12.53 14.64 -22.94
C LEU A 244 -12.80 15.09 -24.38
N ALA A 245 -14.06 15.06 -24.81
CA ALA A 245 -14.52 15.46 -26.15
C ALA A 245 -15.26 16.81 -26.12
N GLU A 246 -15.19 17.55 -25.01
CA GLU A 246 -15.85 18.87 -24.89
C GLU A 246 -14.93 20.06 -25.18
N ASP A 247 -13.62 19.83 -25.34
CA ASP A 247 -12.63 20.88 -25.69
C ASP A 247 -11.91 20.64 -27.03
N VAL A 248 -12.49 19.82 -27.90
CA VAL A 248 -11.91 19.49 -29.21
C VAL A 248 -12.81 20.08 -30.27
N SER A 249 -12.31 21.04 -31.06
CA SER A 249 -13.07 21.61 -32.18
C SER A 249 -13.46 20.49 -33.16
N ASP A 250 -14.56 20.64 -33.91
CA ASP A 250 -14.98 19.60 -34.88
C ASP A 250 -13.86 19.27 -35.90
N ALA A 251 -12.92 20.20 -36.13
CA ALA A 251 -11.73 19.99 -36.96
C ALA A 251 -10.66 19.09 -36.29
N ASP A 252 -10.51 19.16 -34.97
CA ASP A 252 -9.53 18.36 -34.23
C ASP A 252 -10.01 16.92 -33.99
N ARG A 253 -11.33 16.67 -34.05
CA ARG A 253 -11.89 15.32 -33.91
C ARG A 253 -11.46 14.39 -35.04
N ALA A 254 -11.39 14.90 -36.28
CA ALA A 254 -10.94 14.14 -37.44
C ALA A 254 -9.46 13.75 -37.32
N LEU A 255 -8.60 14.70 -36.93
CA LEU A 255 -7.18 14.45 -36.70
C LEU A 255 -6.95 13.45 -35.56
N TRP A 256 -7.72 13.56 -34.47
CA TRP A 256 -7.65 12.63 -33.34
C TRP A 256 -7.99 11.18 -33.73
N GLU A 257 -9.03 10.99 -34.53
CA GLU A 257 -9.44 9.66 -35.02
C GLU A 257 -8.41 9.08 -36.01
N ALA A 258 -7.81 9.94 -36.86
CA ALA A 258 -6.77 9.54 -37.78
C ALA A 258 -5.49 9.09 -37.05
N LEU A 259 -5.03 9.85 -36.05
CA LEU A 259 -3.89 9.50 -35.20
C LEU A 259 -4.10 8.19 -34.43
N ARG A 260 -5.32 7.97 -33.91
CA ARG A 260 -5.66 6.72 -33.23
C ARG A 260 -5.72 5.52 -34.16
N SER A 261 -6.19 5.71 -35.40
CA SER A 261 -6.24 4.66 -36.42
C SER A 261 -4.83 4.25 -36.85
N CYS A 262 -3.98 5.23 -37.18
CA CYS A 262 -2.56 4.99 -37.51
C CYS A 262 -1.83 4.24 -36.39
N ARG A 263 -2.01 4.66 -35.12
CA ARG A 263 -1.44 3.94 -33.98
C ARG A 263 -1.89 2.49 -33.88
N LYS A 264 -3.17 2.23 -34.19
CA LYS A 264 -3.75 0.89 -34.11
C LYS A 264 -3.19 -0.01 -35.22
N GLU A 265 -3.06 0.51 -36.44
CA GLU A 265 -2.48 -0.21 -37.57
C GLU A 265 -1.02 -0.58 -37.31
N LEU A 266 -0.20 0.36 -36.84
CA LEU A 266 1.19 0.09 -36.46
C LEU A 266 1.32 -0.89 -35.29
N ALA A 267 0.40 -0.83 -34.33
CA ALA A 267 0.36 -1.77 -33.22
C ALA A 267 0.05 -3.21 -33.68
N GLU A 268 -0.89 -3.36 -34.62
CA GLU A 268 -1.25 -4.64 -35.23
C GLU A 268 -0.12 -5.19 -36.11
N GLU A 269 0.56 -4.33 -36.89
CA GLU A 269 1.71 -4.72 -37.72
C GLU A 269 2.90 -5.23 -36.90
N HIS A 270 3.16 -4.59 -35.76
CA HIS A 270 4.29 -4.94 -34.90
C HIS A 270 3.96 -5.94 -33.78
N ASP A 271 2.73 -6.47 -33.74
CA ASP A 271 2.22 -7.37 -32.69
C ASP A 271 2.47 -6.85 -31.26
N VAL A 272 2.23 -5.54 -31.06
CA VAL A 272 2.40 -4.87 -29.77
C VAL A 272 1.14 -4.10 -29.37
N PRO A 273 0.86 -3.93 -28.07
CA PRO A 273 -0.26 -3.09 -27.64
C PRO A 273 -0.13 -1.62 -28.12
N PRO A 274 -1.22 -0.92 -28.50
CA PRO A 274 -1.15 0.44 -29.06
C PRO A 274 -0.42 1.49 -28.21
N TYR A 275 -0.50 1.39 -26.89
CA TYR A 275 0.21 2.31 -25.98
C TYR A 275 1.73 2.16 -26.04
N VAL A 276 2.27 1.06 -26.58
CA VAL A 276 3.71 0.84 -26.78
C VAL A 276 4.24 1.72 -27.91
N ILE A 277 3.43 1.96 -28.95
CA ILE A 277 3.74 2.89 -30.04
C ILE A 277 3.77 4.32 -29.46
N PHE A 278 2.61 4.86 -29.07
CA PHE A 278 2.49 6.15 -28.36
C PHE A 278 1.33 6.15 -27.35
N HIS A 279 1.52 6.82 -26.22
CA HIS A 279 0.45 7.04 -25.24
C HIS A 279 -0.55 8.08 -25.75
N ASP A 280 -1.79 8.06 -25.22
CA ASP A 280 -2.84 9.04 -25.58
C ASP A 280 -2.39 10.50 -25.33
N ALA A 281 -1.57 10.73 -24.30
CA ALA A 281 -0.99 12.05 -24.01
C ALA A 281 -0.09 12.56 -25.16
N THR A 282 0.74 11.69 -25.73
CA THR A 282 1.62 12.03 -26.87
C THR A 282 0.80 12.32 -28.13
N LEU A 283 -0.28 11.57 -28.39
CA LEU A 283 -1.19 11.86 -29.51
C LEU A 283 -1.93 13.20 -29.34
N MET A 284 -2.31 13.54 -28.11
CA MET A 284 -2.96 14.83 -27.80
C MET A 284 -1.98 15.98 -28.03
N GLU A 285 -0.73 15.80 -27.64
CA GLU A 285 0.33 16.78 -27.87
C GLU A 285 0.64 16.92 -29.38
N MET A 286 0.67 15.84 -30.15
CA MET A 286 0.75 15.89 -31.63
C MET A 286 -0.42 16.66 -32.25
N MET A 287 -1.64 16.45 -31.75
CA MET A 287 -2.83 17.14 -32.23
C MET A 287 -2.79 18.66 -31.92
N GLN A 288 -2.26 19.03 -30.75
CA GLN A 288 -2.14 20.43 -30.33
C GLN A 288 -1.02 21.18 -31.07
N TYR A 289 0.16 20.55 -31.23
CA TYR A 289 1.33 21.19 -31.84
C TYR A 289 1.38 21.06 -33.37
N ARG A 290 0.66 20.09 -33.96
CA ARG A 290 0.62 19.80 -35.42
C ARG A 290 1.99 19.87 -36.10
N PRO A 291 2.98 19.09 -35.63
CA PRO A 291 4.32 19.10 -36.20
C PRO A 291 4.29 18.72 -37.69
N THR A 292 5.01 19.48 -38.51
CA THR A 292 5.13 19.27 -39.96
C THR A 292 6.51 18.73 -40.35
N THR A 293 7.45 18.72 -39.41
CA THR A 293 8.80 18.22 -39.62
C THR A 293 9.21 17.21 -38.55
N VAL A 294 10.13 16.31 -38.90
CA VAL A 294 10.74 15.33 -37.99
C VAL A 294 11.37 16.01 -36.76
N ALA A 295 11.96 17.19 -36.94
CA ALA A 295 12.55 17.98 -35.86
C ALA A 295 11.50 18.52 -34.87
N GLU A 296 10.31 18.88 -35.35
CA GLU A 296 9.20 19.30 -34.51
C GLU A 296 8.57 18.12 -33.77
N LEU A 297 8.49 16.95 -34.41
CA LEU A 297 7.99 15.73 -33.78
C LEU A 297 8.88 15.32 -32.58
N LEU A 298 10.20 15.49 -32.69
CA LEU A 298 11.14 15.16 -31.61
C LEU A 298 10.97 16.04 -30.36
N ASN A 299 10.34 17.21 -30.48
CA ASN A 299 10.07 18.10 -29.34
C ASN A 299 8.84 17.69 -28.51
N ILE A 300 8.09 16.67 -28.96
CA ILE A 300 6.89 16.18 -28.28
C ILE A 300 7.25 15.21 -27.16
N THR A 301 6.61 15.37 -26.00
CA THR A 301 6.88 14.55 -24.83
C THR A 301 6.52 13.07 -25.07
N GLY A 302 7.52 12.20 -24.93
CA GLY A 302 7.38 10.75 -25.13
C GLY A 302 7.83 10.22 -26.49
N ILE A 303 8.35 11.10 -27.37
CA ILE A 303 8.97 10.71 -28.64
C ILE A 303 10.49 10.72 -28.48
N GLY A 304 11.08 9.52 -28.38
CA GLY A 304 12.54 9.35 -28.42
C GLY A 304 13.02 9.05 -29.84
N GLN A 305 14.32 9.23 -30.11
CA GLN A 305 14.92 9.00 -31.42
C GLN A 305 14.57 7.63 -32.02
N ALA A 306 14.61 6.57 -31.21
CA ALA A 306 14.29 5.22 -31.67
C ALA A 306 12.80 5.01 -32.06
N LYS A 307 11.87 5.81 -31.52
CA LYS A 307 10.45 5.77 -31.92
C LYS A 307 10.19 6.68 -33.11
N LEU A 308 10.89 7.81 -33.18
CA LEU A 308 10.88 8.70 -34.33
C LEU A 308 11.36 7.98 -35.59
N ASP A 309 12.48 7.27 -35.52
CA ASP A 309 13.04 6.54 -36.66
C ASP A 309 12.17 5.35 -37.12
N ARG A 310 11.22 4.90 -36.28
CA ARG A 310 10.38 3.72 -36.55
C ARG A 310 8.94 4.04 -36.94
N TYR A 311 8.40 5.14 -36.44
CA TYR A 311 6.98 5.49 -36.58
C TYR A 311 6.78 6.96 -36.97
N GLY A 312 7.85 7.76 -37.03
CA GLY A 312 7.75 9.21 -37.19
C GLY A 312 7.15 9.63 -38.51
N ASP A 313 7.51 8.93 -39.60
CA ASP A 313 7.08 9.27 -40.95
C ASP A 313 5.57 9.02 -41.15
N GLU A 314 5.05 7.90 -40.65
CA GLU A 314 3.63 7.53 -40.73
C GLU A 314 2.74 8.50 -39.95
N PHE A 315 3.20 8.96 -38.77
CA PHE A 315 2.46 9.95 -38.00
C PHE A 315 2.53 11.35 -38.61
N LEU A 316 3.65 11.73 -39.25
CA LEU A 316 3.76 13.00 -39.99
C LEU A 316 2.86 13.02 -41.22
N GLU A 317 2.75 11.91 -41.95
CA GLU A 317 1.83 11.78 -43.09
C GLU A 317 0.37 12.01 -42.66
N VAL A 318 -0.04 11.41 -41.54
CA VAL A 318 -1.40 11.55 -40.99
C VAL A 318 -1.68 12.99 -40.53
N ILE A 319 -0.70 13.66 -39.93
CA ILE A 319 -0.84 15.06 -39.48
C ILE A 319 -0.91 16.00 -40.68
N CYS A 320 -0.06 15.81 -41.70
CA CYS A 320 -0.08 16.60 -42.93
C CYS A 320 -1.35 16.38 -43.76
N ALA A 321 -1.92 15.17 -43.77
CA ALA A 321 -3.15 14.84 -44.48
C ALA A 321 -4.43 15.42 -43.83
N ALA A 322 -4.35 15.80 -42.55
CA ALA A 322 -5.46 16.32 -41.76
C ALA A 322 -5.39 17.85 -41.54
N GLN A 323 -4.45 18.55 -42.18
CA GLN A 323 -4.38 20.02 -42.27
C GLN A 323 -5.30 20.55 -43.38
#